data_AF-A0AAV3XC27-F1
#
_entry.id   AF-A0AAV3XC27-F1
#
_cell.length_a   1.000
_cell.length_b   1.000
_cell.length_c   1.000
_cell.angle_alpha   90.00
_cell.angle_beta   90.00
_cell.angle_gamma   90.00
#
_symmetry.space_group_name_H-M   'P 1'
#
loop_
_entity.id
_entity.type
_entity.pdbx_description
1 polymer ?
#
loop_
_entity_poly.entity_id
_entity_poly.type
_entity_poly.pdbx_seq_one_letter_code
_entity_poly.pdbx_strand_id
1 'polypeptide(L)'
;MICFIGSTLGNLTPAECDRFFTQIANALQLGEYFLLGIDLQKPKHLLEAAYNDSSGVTAQFKRNMLDHLNWRFEGNFDPNQWQHQAFYNESPSQMEIYLQSKKAQTVRLHALDLTVEFETDETILTEISRKFDLNVMQRELGARGLVPVQAWTDPNSWFGLLLCQRQLPTPNAIA
;
A
#
# COMPACT_ATOMS: atom_id res chain seq x y z
N MET A 1 2.17 -6.73 -22.70
CA MET A 1 1.20 -6.14 -21.74
C MET A 1 1.57 -6.57 -20.32
N ILE A 2 1.59 -5.64 -19.38
CA ILE A 2 1.81 -5.89 -17.95
C ILE A 2 0.53 -5.54 -17.18
N CYS A 3 0.17 -6.34 -16.18
CA CYS A 3 -0.99 -6.09 -15.31
C CYS A 3 -0.54 -5.98 -13.85
N PHE A 4 -1.02 -4.96 -13.15
CA PHE A 4 -0.81 -4.77 -11.72
C PHE A 4 -2.12 -4.34 -11.07
N ILE A 5 -2.80 -5.29 -10.43
CA ILE A 5 -4.21 -5.19 -10.01
C ILE A 5 -4.36 -5.33 -8.49
N GLY A 6 -5.56 -5.12 -7.97
CA GLY A 6 -5.85 -5.25 -6.53
C GLY A 6 -5.40 -4.07 -5.69
N SER A 7 -4.93 -2.98 -6.30
CA SER A 7 -4.42 -1.79 -5.61
C SER A 7 -3.22 -2.04 -4.69
N THR A 8 -2.40 -3.06 -4.98
CA THR A 8 -1.12 -3.29 -4.29
C THR A 8 -0.15 -2.12 -4.46
N LEU A 9 -0.36 -1.27 -5.47
CA LEU A 9 0.33 0.02 -5.61
C LEU A 9 0.16 0.90 -4.35
N GLY A 10 -0.98 0.78 -3.67
CA GLY A 10 -1.27 1.50 -2.42
C GLY A 10 -0.28 1.19 -1.30
N ASN A 11 0.42 0.07 -1.37
CA ASN A 11 1.40 -0.35 -0.37
C ASN A 11 2.79 0.28 -0.59
N LEU A 12 2.95 1.06 -1.66
CA LEU A 12 4.19 1.76 -1.98
C LEU A 12 4.12 3.23 -1.53
N THR A 13 5.19 3.70 -0.91
CA THR A 13 5.39 5.15 -0.68
C THR A 13 5.39 5.92 -2.01
N PRO A 14 5.19 7.25 -2.02
CA PRO A 14 5.26 8.05 -3.24
C PRO A 14 6.56 7.82 -4.04
N ALA A 15 7.71 7.79 -3.37
CA ALA A 15 9.01 7.56 -4.01
C ALA A 15 9.13 6.15 -4.60
N GLU A 16 8.61 5.13 -3.92
CA GLU A 16 8.61 3.76 -4.44
C GLU A 16 7.66 3.61 -5.63
N CYS A 17 6.51 4.28 -5.59
CA CYS A 17 5.55 4.34 -6.69
C CYS A 17 6.17 4.97 -7.94
N ASP A 18 6.93 6.06 -7.79
CA ASP A 18 7.66 6.70 -8.89
C ASP A 18 8.70 5.77 -9.52
N ARG A 19 9.48 5.10 -8.67
CA ARG A 19 10.45 4.11 -9.11
C ARG A 19 9.76 2.95 -9.84
N PHE A 20 8.64 2.46 -9.30
CA PHE A 20 7.86 1.38 -9.90
C PHE A 20 7.35 1.76 -11.29
N PHE A 21 6.73 2.93 -11.47
CA PHE A 21 6.27 3.36 -12.79
C PHE A 21 7.41 3.55 -13.79
N THR A 22 8.56 4.04 -13.34
CA THR A 22 9.77 4.13 -14.18
C THR A 22 10.21 2.73 -14.64
N GLN A 23 10.21 1.75 -13.74
CA GLN A 23 10.53 0.36 -14.09
C GLN A 23 9.53 -0.24 -15.09
N ILE A 24 8.22 -0.01 -14.90
CA ILE A 24 7.19 -0.44 -15.84
C ILE A 24 7.39 0.19 -17.22
N ALA A 25 7.60 1.51 -17.28
CA ALA A 25 7.80 2.23 -18.53
C ALA A 25 9.07 1.79 -19.29
N ASN A 26 10.12 1.36 -18.57
CA ASN A 26 11.35 0.83 -19.15
C ASN A 26 11.21 -0.64 -19.59
N ALA A 27 10.35 -1.42 -18.94
CA ALA A 27 10.11 -2.81 -19.28
C ALA A 27 9.22 -2.96 -20.54
N LEU A 28 8.36 -1.98 -20.80
CA LEU A 28 7.45 -1.97 -21.95
C LEU A 28 8.09 -1.35 -23.20
N GLN A 29 7.87 -1.97 -24.35
CA GLN A 29 8.13 -1.36 -25.65
C GLN A 29 7.03 -0.33 -26.00
N LEU A 30 7.34 0.59 -26.92
CA LEU A 30 6.34 1.52 -27.45
C LEU A 30 5.16 0.76 -28.08
N GLY A 31 3.94 1.19 -27.76
CA GLY A 31 2.70 0.55 -28.18
C GLY A 31 2.19 -0.54 -27.25
N GLU A 32 3.00 -1.06 -26.34
CA GLU A 32 2.56 -2.05 -25.35
C GLU A 32 1.72 -1.42 -24.22
N TYR A 33 0.97 -2.26 -23.51
CA TYR A 33 -0.02 -1.81 -22.54
C TYR A 33 0.34 -2.15 -21.08
N PHE A 34 -0.06 -1.25 -20.19
CA PHE A 34 -0.07 -1.42 -18.75
C PHE A 34 -1.51 -1.33 -18.23
N LEU A 35 -1.97 -2.35 -17.51
CA LEU A 35 -3.26 -2.35 -16.84
C LEU A 35 -3.07 -2.20 -15.33
N LEU A 36 -3.56 -1.10 -14.77
CA LEU A 36 -3.39 -0.74 -13.36
C LEU A 36 -4.74 -0.71 -12.64
N GLY A 37 -4.85 -1.47 -11.55
CA GLY A 37 -5.98 -1.36 -10.61
C GLY A 37 -5.60 -0.52 -9.41
N ILE A 38 -6.41 0.49 -9.08
CA ILE A 38 -6.23 1.38 -7.93
C ILE A 38 -7.50 1.50 -7.11
N ASP A 39 -7.35 1.49 -5.79
CA ASP A 39 -8.42 1.78 -4.85
C ASP A 39 -8.56 3.30 -4.69
N LEU A 40 -9.75 3.83 -4.94
CA LEU A 40 -9.99 5.27 -5.01
C LEU A 40 -10.35 5.83 -3.63
N GLN A 41 -10.11 7.13 -3.45
CA GLN A 41 -10.56 7.83 -2.25
C GLN A 41 -12.09 7.77 -2.14
N LYS A 42 -12.58 7.47 -0.94
CA LYS A 42 -14.01 7.30 -0.64
C LYS A 42 -14.27 7.60 0.84
N PRO A 43 -15.53 7.62 1.32
CA PRO A 43 -15.83 7.97 2.71
C PRO A 43 -15.01 7.18 3.73
N LYS A 44 -14.42 7.91 4.68
CA LYS A 44 -13.53 7.38 5.73
C LYS A 44 -14.08 6.15 6.44
N HIS A 45 -15.34 6.18 6.85
CA HIS A 45 -15.95 5.07 7.59
C HIS A 45 -15.98 3.75 6.79
N LEU A 46 -16.07 3.81 5.45
CA LEU A 46 -16.00 2.62 4.60
C LEU A 46 -14.58 2.09 4.50
N LEU A 47 -13.60 2.99 4.38
CA LEU A 47 -12.19 2.64 4.36
C LEU A 47 -11.78 2.00 5.69
N GLU A 48 -12.10 2.61 6.81
CA GLU A 48 -11.73 2.06 8.12
C GLU A 48 -12.44 0.74 8.43
N ALA A 49 -13.71 0.58 8.03
CA ALA A 49 -14.44 -0.67 8.19
C ALA A 49 -13.81 -1.83 7.39
N ALA A 50 -13.23 -1.56 6.22
CA ALA A 50 -12.58 -2.59 5.40
C ALA A 50 -11.29 -3.15 6.01
N TYR A 51 -10.65 -2.42 6.94
CA TYR A 51 -9.40 -2.81 7.60
C TYR A 51 -9.58 -3.14 9.09
N ASN A 52 -10.78 -2.94 9.61
CA ASN A 52 -11.18 -3.26 10.98
C ASN A 52 -12.41 -4.17 10.95
N ASP A 53 -12.31 -5.30 10.23
CA ASP A 53 -13.42 -6.24 10.13
C ASP A 53 -13.85 -6.76 11.49
N SER A 54 -15.17 -6.84 11.70
CA SER A 54 -15.75 -7.26 12.98
C SER A 54 -15.46 -8.73 13.33
N SER A 55 -15.10 -9.54 12.34
CA SER A 55 -14.66 -10.94 12.54
C SER A 55 -13.23 -11.06 13.07
N GLY A 56 -12.46 -9.97 13.11
CA GLY A 56 -11.09 -9.95 13.61
C GLY A 56 -10.05 -10.64 12.72
N VAL A 57 -10.42 -10.98 11.47
CA VAL A 57 -9.57 -11.71 10.52
C VAL A 57 -8.37 -10.85 10.11
N THR A 58 -8.58 -9.55 9.85
CA THR A 58 -7.49 -8.62 9.50
C THR A 58 -6.52 -8.47 10.67
N ALA A 59 -7.04 -8.34 11.89
CA ALA A 59 -6.20 -8.23 13.07
C ALA A 59 -5.35 -9.50 13.31
N GLN A 60 -5.93 -10.69 13.07
CA GLN A 60 -5.19 -11.95 13.13
C GLN A 60 -4.10 -12.02 12.04
N PHE A 61 -4.45 -11.65 10.80
CA PHE A 61 -3.50 -11.60 9.69
C PHE A 61 -2.33 -10.66 9.97
N LYS A 62 -2.58 -9.49 10.57
CA LYS A 62 -1.53 -8.52 10.90
C LYS A 62 -0.60 -9.02 12.00
N ARG A 63 -1.16 -9.64 13.05
CA ARG A 63 -0.35 -10.25 14.12
C ARG A 63 0.52 -11.42 13.64
N ASN A 64 0.10 -12.13 12.60
CA ASN A 64 0.88 -13.23 12.01
C ASN A 64 2.27 -12.79 11.52
N MET A 65 2.49 -11.50 11.22
CA MET A 65 3.83 -10.98 10.94
C MET A 65 4.81 -11.24 12.09
N LEU A 66 4.34 -11.13 13.35
CA LEU A 66 5.15 -11.37 14.54
C LEU A 66 5.51 -12.86 14.67
N ASP A 67 4.55 -13.75 14.39
CA ASP A 67 4.81 -15.20 14.35
C ASP A 67 5.83 -15.56 13.26
N HIS A 68 5.74 -14.92 12.09
CA HIS A 68 6.72 -15.10 11.02
C HIS A 68 8.11 -14.59 11.41
N LEU A 69 8.21 -13.44 12.11
CA LEU A 69 9.48 -12.94 12.64
C LEU A 69 10.08 -13.91 13.67
N ASN A 70 9.25 -14.47 14.56
CA ASN A 70 9.67 -15.48 15.52
C ASN A 70 10.24 -16.71 14.82
N TRP A 71 9.51 -17.24 13.86
CA TRP A 71 9.95 -18.41 13.09
C TRP A 71 11.23 -18.14 12.28
N ARG A 72 11.33 -16.99 11.62
CA ARG A 72 12.43 -16.68 10.70
C ARG A 72 13.72 -16.29 11.41
N PHE A 73 13.62 -15.66 12.57
CA PHE A 73 14.77 -15.05 13.26
C PHE A 73 14.96 -15.53 14.69
N GLU A 74 14.36 -16.66 15.05
CA GLU A 74 14.41 -17.22 16.41
C GLU A 74 13.97 -16.16 17.44
N GLY A 75 12.84 -15.54 17.15
CA GLY A 75 12.26 -14.44 17.92
C GLY A 75 11.35 -14.89 19.06
N ASN A 76 11.02 -13.96 19.95
CA ASN A 76 10.16 -14.19 21.11
C ASN A 76 9.00 -13.18 21.25
N PHE A 77 8.52 -12.58 20.15
CA PHE A 77 7.27 -11.80 20.19
C PHE A 77 6.13 -12.67 20.77
N ASP A 78 5.33 -12.14 21.70
CA ASP A 78 4.03 -12.71 22.06
C ASP A 78 2.94 -11.91 21.34
N PRO A 79 2.35 -12.41 20.24
CA PRO A 79 1.37 -11.66 19.46
C PRO A 79 0.16 -11.19 20.27
N ASN A 80 -0.17 -11.83 21.39
CA ASN A 80 -1.29 -11.43 22.23
C ASN A 80 -1.04 -10.09 22.96
N GLN A 81 0.22 -9.68 23.09
CA GLN A 81 0.63 -8.39 23.65
C GLN A 81 0.59 -7.25 22.63
N TRP A 82 0.08 -7.51 21.41
CA TRP A 82 -0.01 -6.52 20.34
C TRP A 82 -1.46 -6.31 19.92
N GLN A 83 -1.87 -5.04 19.91
CA GLN A 83 -3.19 -4.61 19.47
C GLN A 83 -3.12 -4.12 18.02
N HIS A 84 -4.04 -4.59 17.19
CA HIS A 84 -4.21 -4.06 15.83
C HIS A 84 -4.89 -2.70 15.90
N GLN A 85 -4.33 -1.72 15.18
CA GLN A 85 -4.91 -0.40 15.01
C GLN A 85 -4.83 -0.02 13.54
N ALA A 86 -5.97 0.18 12.87
CA ALA A 86 -6.01 0.71 11.52
C ALA A 86 -6.91 1.94 11.45
N PHE A 87 -6.40 3.01 10.83
CA PHE A 87 -7.16 4.25 10.64
C PHE A 87 -6.84 4.89 9.30
N TYR A 88 -7.75 5.72 8.80
CA TYR A 88 -7.53 6.48 7.58
C TYR A 88 -6.86 7.82 7.93
N ASN A 89 -5.62 7.99 7.48
CA ASN A 89 -4.91 9.26 7.52
C ASN A 89 -5.28 10.10 6.30
N GLU A 90 -6.10 11.13 6.51
CA GLU A 90 -6.65 11.96 5.43
C GLU A 90 -5.58 12.80 4.73
N SER A 91 -4.53 13.21 5.45
CA SER A 91 -3.46 14.07 4.90
C SER A 91 -2.69 13.40 3.75
N PRO A 92 -2.12 12.19 3.90
CA PRO A 92 -1.55 11.41 2.80
C PRO A 92 -2.59 10.60 2.02
N SER A 93 -3.87 10.63 2.43
CA SER A 93 -4.95 9.82 1.85
C SER A 93 -4.63 8.32 1.84
N GLN A 94 -4.34 7.75 3.01
CA GLN A 94 -3.97 6.34 3.13
C GLN A 94 -4.53 5.69 4.39
N MET A 95 -4.82 4.40 4.32
CA MET A 95 -4.94 3.57 5.52
C MET A 95 -3.56 3.34 6.10
N GLU A 96 -3.43 3.47 7.40
CA GLU A 96 -2.24 3.10 8.14
C GLU A 96 -2.59 1.99 9.12
N ILE A 97 -1.78 0.95 9.15
CA ILE A 97 -2.02 -0.24 9.97
C ILE A 97 -0.84 -0.44 10.90
N TYR A 98 -1.12 -0.38 12.19
CA TYR A 98 -0.15 -0.48 13.26
C TYR A 98 -0.39 -1.72 14.13
N LEU A 99 0.70 -2.19 14.72
CA LEU A 99 0.65 -3.04 15.90
C LEU A 99 1.11 -2.20 17.10
N GLN A 100 0.21 -1.98 18.05
CA GLN A 100 0.46 -1.24 19.28
C GLN A 100 0.79 -2.21 20.42
N SER A 101 1.89 -1.93 21.12
CA SER A 101 2.33 -2.70 22.27
C SER A 101 1.41 -2.46 23.47
N LYS A 102 0.84 -3.52 24.06
CA LYS A 102 -0.06 -3.41 25.23
C LYS A 102 0.67 -3.20 26.55
N LYS A 103 2.00 -3.35 26.55
CA LYS A 103 2.87 -3.23 27.73
C LYS A 103 4.31 -2.98 27.31
N ALA A 104 5.13 -2.46 28.21
CA ALA A 104 6.57 -2.50 28.02
C ALA A 104 7.05 -3.96 27.85
N GLN A 105 7.82 -4.23 26.79
CA GLN A 105 8.31 -5.57 26.48
C GLN A 105 9.62 -5.53 25.69
N THR A 106 10.52 -6.47 26.00
CA THR A 106 11.76 -6.66 25.27
C THR A 106 11.63 -7.84 24.33
N VAL A 107 11.88 -7.61 23.04
CA VAL A 107 11.88 -8.63 22.00
C VAL A 107 13.30 -8.88 21.54
N ARG A 108 13.69 -10.15 21.52
CA ARG A 108 14.99 -10.59 21.02
C ARG A 108 14.78 -11.43 19.76
N LEU A 109 15.48 -11.06 18.68
CA LEU A 109 15.57 -11.82 17.44
C LEU A 109 16.96 -12.44 17.38
N HIS A 110 17.10 -13.66 17.89
CA HIS A 110 18.39 -14.29 18.14
C HIS A 110 19.25 -14.45 16.88
N ALA A 111 18.65 -14.83 15.75
CA ALA A 111 19.39 -15.02 14.49
C ALA A 111 19.97 -13.72 13.91
N LEU A 112 19.56 -12.55 14.43
CA LEU A 112 20.05 -11.24 14.03
C LEU A 112 20.96 -10.59 15.09
N ASP A 113 21.13 -11.22 16.25
CA ASP A 113 21.72 -10.61 17.45
C ASP A 113 21.11 -9.23 17.77
N LEU A 114 19.78 -9.12 17.58
CA LEU A 114 19.04 -7.88 17.76
C LEU A 114 18.13 -8.00 18.98
N THR A 115 18.19 -7.00 19.85
CA THR A 115 17.25 -6.79 20.95
C THR A 115 16.58 -5.44 20.76
N VAL A 116 15.26 -5.41 20.83
CA VAL A 116 14.44 -4.21 20.71
C VAL A 116 13.58 -4.10 21.96
N GLU A 117 13.60 -2.93 22.58
CA GLU A 117 12.73 -2.61 23.70
C GLU A 117 11.56 -1.79 23.17
N PHE A 118 10.35 -2.17 23.57
CA PHE A 118 9.14 -1.43 23.28
C PHE A 118 8.52 -0.94 24.57
N GLU A 119 8.09 0.31 24.59
CA GLU A 119 7.29 0.88 25.67
C GLU A 119 5.82 0.45 25.57
N THR A 120 5.05 0.72 26.63
CA THR A 120 3.58 0.63 26.55
C THR A 120 3.07 1.64 25.54
N ASP A 121 2.09 1.25 24.73
CA ASP A 121 1.46 2.05 23.67
C ASP A 121 2.37 2.41 22.48
N GLU A 122 3.64 1.97 22.48
CA GLU A 122 4.53 2.12 21.33
C GLU A 122 4.01 1.32 20.12
N THR A 123 4.18 1.86 18.92
CA THR A 123 3.58 1.31 17.70
C THR A 123 4.62 0.91 16.66
N ILE A 124 4.34 -0.17 15.95
CA ILE A 124 5.04 -0.57 14.73
C ILE A 124 4.09 -0.31 13.55
N LEU A 125 4.48 0.56 12.62
CA LEU A 125 3.79 0.69 11.33
C LEU A 125 4.06 -0.58 10.51
N THR A 126 3.00 -1.34 10.22
CA THR A 126 3.10 -2.63 9.52
C THR A 126 2.74 -2.53 8.05
N GLU A 127 1.83 -1.63 7.68
CA GLU A 127 1.40 -1.44 6.30
C GLU A 127 0.82 -0.03 6.13
N ILE A 128 1.04 0.53 4.95
CA ILE A 128 0.24 1.63 4.41
C ILE A 128 -0.61 1.09 3.25
N SER A 129 -1.78 1.64 3.04
CA SER A 129 -2.58 1.40 1.85
C SER A 129 -3.19 2.70 1.34
N ARG A 130 -2.47 3.35 0.43
CA ARG A 130 -2.85 4.62 -0.19
C ARG A 130 -4.08 4.47 -1.05
N LYS A 131 -4.88 5.54 -1.06
CA LYS A 131 -6.10 5.69 -1.85
C LYS A 131 -5.90 6.84 -2.82
N PHE A 132 -6.30 6.61 -4.07
CA PHE A 132 -5.87 7.45 -5.19
C PHE A 132 -7.00 8.32 -5.71
N ASP A 133 -6.63 9.48 -6.24
CA ASP A 133 -7.49 10.24 -7.14
C ASP A 133 -7.23 9.77 -8.58
N LEU A 134 -8.31 9.40 -9.27
CA LEU A 134 -8.22 8.83 -10.62
C LEU A 134 -7.64 9.82 -11.64
N ASN A 135 -7.96 11.11 -11.52
CA ASN A 135 -7.51 12.13 -12.46
C ASN A 135 -6.04 12.49 -12.22
N VAL A 136 -5.61 12.55 -10.96
CA VAL A 136 -4.19 12.71 -10.58
C VAL A 136 -3.38 11.54 -11.13
N MET A 137 -3.81 10.30 -10.88
CA MET A 137 -3.10 9.11 -11.34
C MET A 137 -2.95 9.08 -12.86
N GLN A 138 -4.00 9.41 -13.62
CA GLN A 138 -3.95 9.48 -15.07
C GLN A 138 -2.90 10.50 -15.57
N ARG A 139 -2.84 11.68 -14.96
CA ARG A 139 -1.83 12.70 -15.29
C ARG A 139 -0.42 12.22 -14.96
N GLU A 140 -0.23 11.62 -13.80
CA GLU A 140 1.08 11.11 -13.36
C GLU A 140 1.60 10.00 -14.29
N LEU A 141 0.75 9.04 -14.65
CA LEU A 141 1.12 7.98 -15.59
C LEU A 141 1.44 8.56 -16.99
N GLY A 142 0.61 9.49 -17.48
CA GLY A 142 0.83 10.16 -18.76
C GLY A 142 2.18 10.89 -18.83
N ALA A 143 2.55 11.61 -17.77
CA ALA A 143 3.84 12.32 -17.69
C ALA A 143 5.06 11.37 -17.74
N ARG A 144 4.85 10.07 -17.46
CA ARG A 144 5.89 9.02 -17.48
C ARG A 144 5.84 8.16 -18.75
N GLY A 145 5.10 8.60 -19.77
CA GLY A 145 4.95 7.87 -21.04
C GLY A 145 4.04 6.64 -20.95
N LEU A 146 3.30 6.47 -19.85
CA LEU A 146 2.22 5.49 -19.70
C LEU A 146 0.89 6.20 -19.93
N VAL A 147 0.60 6.53 -21.19
CA VAL A 147 -0.53 7.39 -21.55
C VAL A 147 -1.84 6.64 -21.34
N PRO A 148 -2.78 7.13 -20.50
CA PRO A 148 -4.09 6.52 -20.33
C PRO A 148 -4.85 6.49 -21.65
N VAL A 149 -5.35 5.31 -22.03
CA VAL A 149 -6.21 5.13 -23.21
C VAL A 149 -7.67 4.87 -22.81
N GLN A 150 -7.88 4.23 -21.66
CA GLN A 150 -9.22 3.97 -21.13
C GLN A 150 -9.18 3.84 -19.61
N ALA A 151 -10.23 4.31 -18.97
CA ALA A 151 -10.46 4.16 -17.53
C ALA A 151 -11.85 3.57 -17.31
N TRP A 152 -11.95 2.64 -16.36
CA TRP A 152 -13.22 2.12 -15.87
C TRP A 152 -13.28 2.30 -14.36
N THR A 153 -14.49 2.46 -13.85
CA THR A 153 -14.78 2.39 -12.42
C THR A 153 -15.99 1.52 -12.16
N ASP A 154 -16.12 1.02 -10.94
CA ASP A 154 -17.38 0.46 -10.47
C ASP A 154 -18.45 1.57 -10.36
N PRO A 155 -19.75 1.23 -10.20
CA PRO A 155 -20.84 2.20 -10.14
C PRO A 155 -20.68 3.28 -9.06
N ASN A 156 -19.95 3.00 -7.98
CA ASN A 156 -19.72 3.96 -6.90
C ASN A 156 -18.43 4.76 -7.06
N SER A 157 -17.64 4.51 -8.11
CA SER A 157 -16.33 5.12 -8.33
C SER A 157 -15.36 4.90 -7.17
N TRP A 158 -15.35 3.69 -6.64
CA TRP A 158 -14.56 3.27 -5.48
C TRP A 158 -13.30 2.52 -5.88
N PHE A 159 -13.27 1.91 -7.07
CA PHE A 159 -12.12 1.24 -7.63
C PHE A 159 -11.97 1.65 -9.08
N GLY A 160 -10.75 1.99 -9.48
CA GLY A 160 -10.39 2.37 -10.84
C GLY A 160 -9.55 1.31 -11.51
N LEU A 161 -9.85 1.03 -12.79
CA LEU A 161 -9.01 0.25 -13.67
C LEU A 161 -8.55 1.15 -14.81
N LEU A 162 -7.24 1.32 -14.95
CA LEU A 162 -6.60 2.19 -15.94
C LEU A 162 -5.86 1.33 -16.95
N LEU A 163 -6.26 1.40 -18.22
CA LEU A 163 -5.46 0.90 -19.33
C LEU A 163 -4.63 2.06 -19.86
N CYS A 164 -3.31 1.89 -19.80
CA CYS A 164 -2.33 2.83 -20.33
C CYS A 164 -1.57 2.17 -21.47
N GLN A 165 -1.19 2.96 -22.48
CA GLN A 165 -0.28 2.53 -23.53
C GLN A 165 1.06 3.23 -23.36
N ARG A 166 2.14 2.47 -23.50
CA ARG A 166 3.49 2.99 -23.53
C ARG A 166 3.68 3.81 -24.80
N GLN A 167 3.85 5.11 -24.66
CA GLN A 167 4.10 6.05 -25.76
C GLN A 167 5.31 6.92 -25.44
N LEU A 168 5.90 7.56 -26.45
CA LEU A 168 6.95 8.55 -26.21
C LEU A 168 6.39 9.64 -25.28
N PRO A 169 7.14 10.09 -24.26
CA PRO A 169 6.71 11.22 -23.45
C PRO A 169 6.45 12.39 -24.39
N THR A 170 5.23 12.93 -24.38
CA THR A 170 4.95 14.17 -25.10
C THR A 170 5.82 15.26 -24.46
N PRO A 171 6.65 15.98 -25.22
CA PRO A 171 7.30 17.18 -24.69
C PRO A 171 6.18 18.08 -24.19
N ASN A 172 6.21 18.46 -22.91
CA ASN A 172 5.23 19.39 -22.37
C ASN A 172 5.14 20.59 -23.32
N ALA A 173 3.93 20.89 -23.79
CA ALA A 173 3.59 22.21 -24.27
C ALA A 173 3.74 23.14 -23.07
N ILE A 174 4.97 23.64 -22.88
CA ILE A 174 5.23 24.77 -22.00
C ILE A 174 4.62 25.96 -22.76
N ALA A 175 3.44 26.38 -22.34
CA ALA A 175 2.84 27.67 -22.65
C ALA A 175 2.57 28.38 -21.32
#